data_AF-A0AAV6S6Z0-F1
#
_entry.id   AF-A0AAV6S6Z0-F1
#
_cell.length_a   1.000
_cell.length_b   1.000
_cell.length_c   1.000
_cell.angle_alpha   90.00
_cell.angle_beta   90.00
_cell.angle_gamma   90.00
#
_symmetry.space_group_name_H-M   'P 1'
#
loop_
_entity.id
_entity.type
_entity.pdbx_description
1 polymer ?
#
loop_
_entity_poly.entity_id
_entity_poly.type
_entity_poly.pdbx_seq_one_letter_code
_entity_poly.pdbx_strand_id
1 'polypeptide(L)'
;MGFLQLLKSQFLCHLVICYVFLVSGLIINLLQLCTLPLWLVSKQLARRVNIRLAYCIASQLVAALEWWSGTECTLYTDPENYPLYGNEKAIVVLNHSFEIDFLCGWTFCERFGVLGSSKVLAKKELAYVPIIGWMWYFLEIVFCKRKWEEDRRTVAQSLQNLHDYPENYWFLLFCEGTRLTPKKHQVSMQVAESKGLPKLKYHLLPRTKGFWITVQNLRGTVAAVYDSTLNFRNNQVPTLLGILNGKKYHADLYVRRIPLELIPEDEAECAAWLHHLYQEKDSFQEHYAKTSRFPGPTVSPPRRPWTLINWLFWCCLLLYPLGLLLTQLISSGSVLTIVVSVALCTAASLGVRWMIGQTEINKGSSYGNKEAPLNNN
;
A
#
# COMPACT_ATOMS: atom_id res chain seq x y z
N MET A 1 -11.84 25.24 -12.58
CA MET A 1 -11.85 23.78 -12.78
C MET A 1 -12.06 23.52 -14.27
N GLY A 2 -11.24 22.68 -14.89
CA GLY A 2 -11.39 22.36 -16.33
C GLY A 2 -12.52 21.35 -16.57
N PHE A 3 -13.11 21.34 -17.77
CA PHE A 3 -14.18 20.42 -18.19
C PHE A 3 -13.84 18.94 -17.90
N LEU A 4 -12.59 18.53 -18.15
CA LEU A 4 -12.12 17.16 -17.88
C LEU A 4 -12.19 16.79 -16.39
N GLN A 5 -11.90 17.73 -15.48
CA GLN A 5 -11.97 17.48 -14.05
C GLN A 5 -13.42 17.33 -13.59
N LEU A 6 -14.33 18.14 -14.13
CA LEU A 6 -15.75 18.01 -13.89
C LEU A 6 -16.27 16.65 -14.37
N LEU A 7 -15.85 16.20 -15.55
CA LEU A 7 -16.20 14.88 -16.08
C LEU A 7 -15.71 13.74 -15.17
N LYS A 8 -14.45 13.81 -14.71
CA LYS A 8 -13.87 12.78 -13.82
C LYS A 8 -14.60 12.69 -12.48
N SER A 9 -15.11 13.80 -11.95
CA SER A 9 -15.88 13.82 -10.70
C SER A 9 -17.32 13.27 -10.81
N GLN A 10 -17.77 12.93 -12.03
CA GLN A 10 -19.14 12.43 -12.21
C GLN A 10 -19.31 11.06 -11.59
N PHE A 11 -20.46 10.86 -10.93
CA PHE A 11 -20.81 9.61 -10.28
C PHE A 11 -20.76 8.41 -11.24
N LEU A 12 -21.14 8.61 -12.51
CA LEU A 12 -21.10 7.56 -13.54
C LEU A 12 -19.66 7.09 -13.81
N CYS A 13 -18.68 7.99 -13.87
CA CYS A 13 -17.28 7.62 -14.05
C CYS A 13 -16.77 6.78 -12.87
N HIS A 14 -17.10 7.18 -11.64
CA HIS A 14 -16.78 6.39 -10.46
C HIS A 14 -17.43 5.01 -10.50
N LEU A 15 -18.70 4.92 -10.90
CA LEU A 15 -19.43 3.66 -11.00
C LEU A 15 -18.80 2.72 -12.03
N VAL A 16 -18.40 3.24 -13.19
CA VAL A 16 -17.66 2.46 -14.20
C VAL A 16 -16.32 1.97 -13.66
N ILE A 17 -15.55 2.84 -13.01
CA ILE A 17 -14.25 2.46 -12.43
C ILE A 17 -14.42 1.35 -11.38
N CYS A 18 -15.40 1.54 -10.48
CA CYS A 18 -15.73 0.59 -9.44
C CYS A 18 -16.20 -0.75 -10.03
N TYR A 19 -17.08 -0.73 -11.02
CA TYR A 19 -17.59 -1.94 -11.67
C TYR A 19 -16.45 -2.74 -12.30
N VAL A 20 -15.60 -2.10 -13.10
CA VAL A 20 -14.47 -2.77 -13.76
C VAL A 20 -13.53 -3.36 -12.73
N PHE A 21 -13.14 -2.60 -11.70
CA PHE A 21 -12.26 -3.09 -10.64
C PHE A 21 -12.88 -4.26 -9.86
N LEU A 22 -14.15 -4.16 -9.47
CA LEU A 22 -14.81 -5.18 -8.68
C LEU A 22 -14.97 -6.49 -9.47
N VAL A 23 -15.50 -6.42 -10.68
CA VAL A 23 -15.80 -7.62 -11.49
C VAL A 23 -14.51 -8.27 -11.98
N SER A 24 -13.54 -7.50 -12.47
CA SER A 24 -12.24 -8.06 -12.84
C SER A 24 -11.51 -8.67 -11.63
N GLY A 25 -11.55 -8.01 -10.47
CA GLY A 25 -10.94 -8.52 -9.24
C GLY A 25 -11.55 -9.83 -8.78
N LEU A 26 -12.87 -9.99 -8.88
CA LEU A 26 -13.56 -11.25 -8.57
C LEU A 26 -13.20 -12.36 -9.56
N ILE A 27 -13.15 -12.06 -10.86
CA ILE A 27 -12.69 -13.01 -11.89
C ILE A 27 -11.26 -13.46 -11.60
N ILE A 28 -10.36 -12.52 -11.31
CA ILE A 28 -8.96 -12.82 -11.02
C ILE A 28 -8.84 -13.67 -9.75
N ASN A 29 -9.58 -13.37 -8.69
CA ASN A 29 -9.56 -14.17 -7.48
C ASN A 29 -10.10 -15.60 -7.70
N LEU A 30 -11.09 -15.76 -8.58
CA LEU A 30 -11.54 -17.08 -9.00
C LEU A 30 -10.42 -17.84 -9.72
N LEU A 31 -9.68 -17.17 -10.61
CA LEU A 31 -8.49 -17.75 -11.25
C LEU A 31 -7.40 -18.11 -10.23
N GLN A 32 -7.17 -17.27 -9.21
CA GLN A 32 -6.25 -17.58 -8.12
C GLN A 32 -6.70 -18.82 -7.34
N LEU A 33 -8.00 -18.97 -7.07
CA LEU A 33 -8.55 -20.17 -6.45
C LEU A 33 -8.28 -21.42 -7.30
N CYS A 34 -8.38 -21.31 -8.63
CA CYS A 34 -8.03 -22.38 -9.55
C CYS A 34 -6.52 -22.74 -9.54
N THR A 35 -5.65 -21.96 -8.88
CA THR A 35 -4.23 -22.32 -8.68
C THR A 35 -3.99 -23.26 -7.50
N LEU A 36 -5.00 -23.55 -6.66
CA LEU A 36 -4.83 -24.46 -5.52
C LEU A 36 -4.39 -25.88 -5.92
N PRO A 37 -4.94 -26.52 -6.97
CA PRO A 37 -4.42 -27.82 -7.42
C PRO A 37 -2.97 -27.70 -7.92
N LEU A 38 -2.64 -26.60 -8.60
CA LEU A 38 -1.28 -26.33 -9.09
C LEU A 38 -0.29 -26.18 -7.93
N TRP A 39 -0.71 -25.67 -6.78
CA TRP A 39 0.13 -25.57 -5.58
C TRP A 39 0.63 -26.93 -5.10
N LEU A 40 -0.21 -27.98 -5.20
CA LEU A 40 0.16 -29.35 -4.81
C LEU A 40 1.19 -29.97 -5.75
N VAL A 41 1.18 -29.57 -7.03
CA VAL A 41 2.11 -30.08 -8.06
C VAL A 41 3.41 -29.28 -8.07
N SER A 42 3.31 -27.95 -8.04
CA SER A 42 4.45 -27.04 -8.04
C SER A 42 4.09 -25.71 -7.37
N LYS A 43 4.47 -25.60 -6.09
CA LYS A 43 4.40 -24.36 -5.30
C LYS A 43 5.02 -23.17 -6.03
N GLN A 44 6.16 -23.38 -6.69
CA GLN A 44 6.89 -22.30 -7.38
C GLN A 44 6.14 -21.81 -8.62
N LEU A 45 5.54 -22.71 -9.40
CA LEU A 45 4.72 -22.32 -10.54
C LEU A 45 3.43 -21.62 -10.09
N ALA A 46 2.76 -22.14 -9.06
CA ALA A 46 1.60 -21.50 -8.46
C ALA A 46 1.90 -20.08 -7.99
N ARG A 47 3.05 -19.85 -7.32
CA ARG A 47 3.50 -18.51 -6.92
C ARG A 47 3.70 -17.59 -8.12
N ARG A 48 4.41 -18.03 -9.16
CA ARG A 48 4.64 -17.23 -10.38
C ARG A 48 3.33 -16.82 -11.06
N VAL A 49 2.38 -17.75 -11.16
CA VAL A 49 1.04 -17.45 -11.72
C VAL A 49 0.31 -16.43 -10.84
N ASN A 50 0.28 -16.64 -9.51
CA ASN A 50 -0.38 -15.73 -8.58
C ASN A 50 0.24 -14.33 -8.55
N ILE A 51 1.56 -14.19 -8.76
CA ILE A 51 2.22 -12.89 -8.93
C ILE A 51 1.64 -12.12 -10.13
N ARG A 52 1.44 -12.80 -11.27
CA ARG A 52 0.87 -12.16 -12.48
C ARG A 52 -0.61 -11.86 -12.32
N LEU A 53 -1.37 -12.74 -11.69
CA LEU A 53 -2.78 -12.49 -11.36
C LEU A 53 -2.92 -11.29 -10.40
N ALA A 54 -2.10 -11.23 -9.35
CA ALA A 54 -2.11 -10.10 -8.43
C ALA A 54 -1.70 -8.78 -9.11
N TYR A 55 -0.75 -8.83 -10.05
CA TYR A 55 -0.42 -7.69 -10.90
C TYR A 55 -1.65 -7.14 -11.63
N CYS A 56 -2.51 -7.99 -12.18
CA CYS A 56 -3.74 -7.57 -12.88
C CYS A 56 -4.73 -6.82 -11.98
N ILE A 57 -4.73 -7.06 -10.66
CA ILE A 57 -5.55 -6.31 -9.69
C ILE A 57 -4.83 -5.03 -9.27
N ALA A 58 -3.58 -5.14 -8.78
CA ALA A 58 -2.83 -4.02 -8.23
C ALA A 58 -2.57 -2.92 -9.27
N SER A 59 -2.29 -3.32 -10.53
CA SER A 59 -2.02 -2.37 -11.61
C SER A 59 -3.21 -1.48 -11.97
N GLN A 60 -4.46 -1.90 -11.70
CA GLN A 60 -5.64 -1.05 -11.90
C GLN A 60 -5.67 0.12 -10.90
N LEU A 61 -5.24 -0.12 -9.66
CA LEU A 61 -5.13 0.94 -8.65
C LEU A 61 -3.97 1.90 -9.00
N VAL A 62 -2.84 1.37 -9.46
CA VAL A 62 -1.75 2.20 -9.99
C VAL A 62 -2.22 3.01 -11.20
N ALA A 63 -3.05 2.43 -12.08
CA ALA A 63 -3.60 3.16 -13.22
C ALA A 63 -4.55 4.28 -12.80
N ALA A 64 -5.35 4.06 -11.75
CA ALA A 64 -6.18 5.11 -11.16
C ALA A 64 -5.31 6.27 -10.62
N LEU A 65 -4.18 5.97 -9.99
CA LEU A 65 -3.24 6.98 -9.50
C LEU A 65 -2.57 7.73 -10.66
N GLU A 66 -1.85 7.03 -11.53
CA GLU A 66 -0.96 7.67 -12.52
C GLU A 66 -1.72 8.22 -13.74
N TRP A 67 -2.66 7.45 -14.30
CA TRP A 67 -3.31 7.78 -15.57
C TRP A 67 -4.64 8.51 -15.37
N TRP A 68 -5.47 8.03 -14.44
CA TRP A 68 -6.78 8.66 -14.19
C TRP A 68 -6.64 9.99 -13.45
N SER A 69 -5.96 10.03 -12.30
CA SER A 69 -5.79 11.30 -11.56
C SER A 69 -4.66 12.19 -12.11
N GLY A 70 -3.75 11.61 -12.88
CA GLY A 70 -2.58 12.31 -13.39
C GLY A 70 -1.50 12.57 -12.33
N THR A 71 -1.60 11.93 -11.15
CA THR A 71 -0.66 12.11 -10.03
C THR A 71 0.77 11.78 -10.47
N GLU A 72 1.71 12.61 -10.03
CA GLU A 72 3.13 12.47 -10.33
C GLU A 72 3.87 12.01 -9.07
N CYS A 73 4.76 11.04 -9.26
CA CYS A 73 5.65 10.53 -8.22
C CYS A 73 7.10 10.78 -8.61
N THR A 74 7.77 11.64 -7.86
CA THR A 74 9.20 11.99 -8.02
C THR A 74 10.04 11.11 -7.12
N LEU A 75 11.11 10.50 -7.63
CA LEU A 75 12.08 9.76 -6.82
C LEU A 75 13.31 10.62 -6.57
N TYR A 76 13.66 10.82 -5.30
CA TYR A 76 14.93 11.38 -4.85
C TYR A 76 15.78 10.24 -4.32
N THR A 77 16.93 9.99 -4.93
CA THR A 77 17.79 8.87 -4.55
C THR A 77 19.19 9.07 -5.09
N ASP A 78 20.15 8.41 -4.49
CA ASP A 78 21.50 8.32 -5.05
C ASP A 78 21.46 7.54 -6.38
N PRO A 79 21.96 8.11 -7.49
CA PRO A 79 22.03 7.42 -8.77
C PRO A 79 22.78 6.09 -8.72
N GLU A 80 23.73 5.90 -7.79
CA GLU A 80 24.46 4.64 -7.63
C GLU A 80 23.56 3.50 -7.13
N ASN A 81 22.54 3.81 -6.34
CA ASN A 81 21.59 2.82 -5.82
C ASN A 81 20.50 2.47 -6.83
N TYR A 82 20.23 3.36 -7.79
CA TYR A 82 19.12 3.22 -8.74
C TYR A 82 19.12 1.88 -9.52
N PRO A 83 20.25 1.38 -10.05
CA PRO A 83 20.28 0.10 -10.77
C PRO A 83 19.93 -1.13 -9.92
N LEU A 84 20.04 -1.04 -8.59
CA LEU A 84 19.76 -2.14 -7.66
C LEU A 84 18.26 -2.30 -7.40
N TYR A 85 17.50 -1.20 -7.51
CA TYR A 85 16.06 -1.21 -7.28
C TYR A 85 15.33 -2.14 -8.27
N GLY A 86 14.58 -3.10 -7.72
CA GLY A 86 13.84 -4.11 -8.47
C GLY A 86 14.66 -5.37 -8.80
N ASN A 87 15.98 -5.27 -8.73
CA ASN A 87 16.91 -6.36 -9.04
C ASN A 87 17.37 -7.16 -7.80
N GLU A 88 16.94 -6.75 -6.61
CA GLU A 88 17.16 -7.48 -5.36
C GLU A 88 15.89 -7.51 -4.49
N LYS A 89 15.83 -8.48 -3.56
CA LYS A 89 14.83 -8.51 -2.49
C LYS A 89 15.24 -7.51 -1.41
N ALA A 90 14.29 -6.70 -0.94
CA ALA A 90 14.58 -5.64 0.03
C ALA A 90 13.43 -5.47 1.05
N ILE A 91 13.77 -4.99 2.23
CA ILE A 91 12.79 -4.49 3.21
C ILE A 91 12.63 -2.99 2.97
N VAL A 92 11.40 -2.49 2.86
CA VAL A 92 11.13 -1.05 2.68
C VAL A 92 10.60 -0.49 4.00
N VAL A 93 11.26 0.52 4.56
CA VAL A 93 10.77 1.24 5.75
C VAL A 93 10.24 2.60 5.33
N LEU A 94 8.91 2.72 5.28
CA LEU A 94 8.20 3.93 4.85
C LEU A 94 7.57 4.65 6.05
N ASN A 95 7.58 5.98 6.06
CA ASN A 95 6.75 6.75 7.01
C ASN A 95 5.26 6.55 6.70
N HIS A 96 4.42 6.67 7.71
CA HIS A 96 2.98 6.45 7.57
C HIS A 96 2.21 7.71 7.95
N SER A 97 1.94 8.56 6.97
CA SER A 97 1.35 9.87 7.21
C SER A 97 0.06 10.07 6.42
N PHE A 98 -0.07 9.48 5.23
CA PHE A 98 -1.18 9.77 4.33
C PHE A 98 -2.01 8.52 4.00
N GLU A 99 -3.21 8.75 3.48
CA GLU A 99 -4.12 7.66 3.14
C GLU A 99 -3.52 6.77 2.04
N ILE A 100 -2.92 7.39 1.04
CA ILE A 100 -2.43 6.75 -0.20
C ILE A 100 -0.93 6.42 -0.19
N ASP A 101 -0.27 6.39 0.98
CA ASP A 101 1.16 6.05 1.10
C ASP A 101 1.51 4.77 0.34
N PHE A 102 0.70 3.72 0.56
CA PHE A 102 0.88 2.41 -0.07
C PHE A 102 0.72 2.48 -1.60
N LEU A 103 -0.16 3.33 -2.10
CA LEU A 103 -0.45 3.44 -3.53
C LEU A 103 0.71 4.14 -4.26
N CYS A 104 1.30 5.17 -3.63
CA CYS A 104 2.55 5.75 -4.12
C CYS A 104 3.70 4.74 -4.06
N GLY A 105 3.80 3.93 -3.00
CA GLY A 105 4.76 2.82 -2.94
C GLY A 105 4.57 1.80 -4.08
N TRP A 106 3.33 1.44 -4.41
CA TRP A 106 3.00 0.58 -5.53
C TRP A 106 3.34 1.18 -6.90
N THR A 107 3.22 2.49 -7.07
CA THR A 107 3.72 3.17 -8.28
C THR A 107 5.22 2.93 -8.49
N PHE A 108 6.04 2.97 -7.43
CA PHE A 108 7.45 2.63 -7.56
C PHE A 108 7.67 1.14 -7.78
N CYS A 109 6.91 0.27 -7.11
CA CYS A 109 6.97 -1.17 -7.38
C CYS A 109 6.63 -1.49 -8.86
N GLU A 110 5.68 -0.79 -9.46
CA GLU A 110 5.36 -0.89 -10.89
C GLU A 110 6.57 -0.51 -11.74
N ARG A 111 7.14 0.67 -11.48
CA ARG A 111 8.26 1.22 -12.23
C ARG A 111 9.51 0.34 -12.20
N PHE A 112 9.74 -0.36 -11.08
CA PHE A 112 10.86 -1.29 -10.89
C PHE A 112 10.50 -2.76 -11.08
N GLY A 113 9.30 -3.08 -11.60
CA GLY A 113 8.94 -4.43 -12.01
C GLY A 113 8.58 -5.42 -10.91
N VAL A 114 8.35 -4.96 -9.67
CA VAL A 114 8.06 -5.80 -8.49
C VAL A 114 6.64 -5.63 -7.94
N LEU A 115 5.72 -4.97 -8.67
CA LEU A 115 4.35 -4.72 -8.20
C LEU A 115 3.61 -6.01 -7.80
N GLY A 116 3.60 -7.02 -8.68
CA GLY A 116 2.89 -8.29 -8.44
C GLY A 116 3.52 -9.16 -7.36
N SER A 117 4.78 -8.93 -7.01
CA SER A 117 5.51 -9.65 -5.97
C SER A 117 5.63 -8.87 -4.67
N SER A 118 5.22 -7.60 -4.64
CA SER A 118 5.33 -6.72 -3.47
C SER A 118 4.66 -7.33 -2.23
N LYS A 119 5.30 -7.12 -1.07
CA LYS A 119 4.90 -7.66 0.23
C LYS A 119 4.69 -6.54 1.23
N VAL A 120 3.92 -6.82 2.28
CA VAL A 120 3.70 -5.87 3.38
C VAL A 120 3.42 -6.65 4.66
N LEU A 121 3.83 -6.11 5.81
CA LEU A 121 3.29 -6.53 7.10
C LEU A 121 1.94 -5.85 7.33
N ALA A 122 0.86 -6.58 7.07
CA ALA A 122 -0.51 -6.05 7.11
C ALA A 122 -1.28 -6.41 8.38
N LYS A 123 -2.23 -5.55 8.74
CA LYS A 123 -3.22 -5.84 9.79
C LYS A 123 -4.12 -7.02 9.37
N LYS A 124 -4.33 -8.01 10.22
CA LYS A 124 -5.07 -9.25 9.91
C LYS A 124 -6.47 -9.00 9.36
N GLU A 125 -7.15 -7.97 9.83
CA GLU A 125 -8.48 -7.60 9.38
C GLU A 125 -8.53 -7.25 7.89
N LEU A 126 -7.41 -6.81 7.30
CA LEU A 126 -7.31 -6.54 5.85
C LEU A 126 -7.38 -7.82 5.01
N ALA A 127 -7.08 -9.00 5.58
CA ALA A 127 -7.22 -10.27 4.88
C ALA A 127 -8.67 -10.58 4.49
N TYR A 128 -9.65 -9.99 5.20
CA TYR A 128 -11.08 -10.20 4.94
C TYR A 128 -11.68 -9.18 3.97
N VAL A 129 -10.91 -8.18 3.54
CA VAL A 129 -11.37 -7.22 2.52
C VAL A 129 -11.48 -7.97 1.20
N PRO A 130 -12.66 -8.03 0.55
CA PRO A 130 -12.81 -8.70 -0.73
C PRO A 130 -11.86 -8.14 -1.78
N ILE A 131 -11.50 -8.97 -2.76
CA ILE A 131 -10.53 -8.62 -3.82
C ILE A 131 -9.11 -8.51 -3.29
N ILE A 132 -8.79 -7.45 -2.54
CA ILE A 132 -7.44 -7.15 -2.08
C ILE A 132 -6.95 -8.15 -1.03
N GLY A 133 -7.76 -8.44 -0.01
CA GLY A 133 -7.39 -9.37 1.06
C GLY A 133 -7.21 -10.80 0.55
N TRP A 134 -8.04 -11.22 -0.41
CA TRP A 134 -7.93 -12.53 -1.03
C TRP A 134 -6.73 -12.61 -1.98
N MET A 135 -6.48 -11.57 -2.78
CA MET A 135 -5.25 -11.43 -3.56
C MET A 135 -4.01 -11.55 -2.65
N TRP A 136 -4.01 -10.88 -1.50
CA TRP A 136 -2.94 -10.93 -0.53
C TRP A 136 -2.76 -12.30 0.12
N TYR A 137 -3.84 -13.07 0.29
CA TYR A 137 -3.74 -14.46 0.75
C TYR A 137 -2.95 -15.33 -0.24
N PHE A 138 -3.27 -15.26 -1.54
CA PHE A 138 -2.55 -16.01 -2.59
C PHE A 138 -1.12 -15.51 -2.83
N LEU A 139 -0.81 -14.28 -2.42
CA LEU A 139 0.54 -13.75 -2.38
C LEU A 139 1.30 -14.09 -1.09
N GLU A 140 0.75 -14.86 -0.15
CA GLU A 140 1.42 -15.16 1.12
C GLU A 140 1.84 -13.87 1.88
N ILE A 141 1.01 -12.83 1.85
CA ILE A 141 1.24 -11.60 2.62
C ILE A 141 1.27 -11.92 4.12
N VAL A 142 2.18 -11.25 4.83
CA VAL A 142 2.35 -11.44 6.27
C VAL A 142 1.31 -10.61 7.01
N PHE A 143 0.43 -11.29 7.76
CA PHE A 143 -0.62 -10.65 8.56
C PHE A 143 -0.30 -10.70 10.05
N CYS A 144 -0.60 -9.61 10.78
CA CYS A 144 -0.47 -9.52 12.23
C CYS A 144 -1.74 -8.97 12.89
N LYS A 145 -2.02 -9.43 14.11
CA LYS A 145 -3.11 -8.95 14.97
C LYS A 145 -2.74 -7.72 15.79
N ARG A 146 -1.47 -7.29 15.71
CA ARG A 146 -0.86 -6.20 16.48
C ARG A 146 -0.79 -6.51 17.98
N LYS A 147 -0.60 -7.78 18.31
CA LYS A 147 -0.39 -8.31 19.66
C LYS A 147 0.81 -9.24 19.63
N TRP A 148 1.91 -8.78 20.18
CA TRP A 148 3.21 -9.44 20.07
C TRP A 148 3.18 -10.93 20.43
N GLU A 149 2.56 -11.28 21.57
CA GLU A 149 2.47 -12.66 22.04
C GLU A 149 1.71 -13.59 21.09
N GLU A 150 0.70 -13.09 20.38
CA GLU A 150 -0.04 -13.87 19.39
C GLU A 150 0.67 -13.91 18.03
N ASP A 151 1.40 -12.84 17.70
CA ASP A 151 1.95 -12.61 16.36
C ASP A 151 3.35 -13.20 16.16
N ARG A 152 4.20 -13.25 17.20
CA ARG A 152 5.63 -13.57 17.08
C ARG A 152 5.89 -14.83 16.25
N ARG A 153 5.19 -15.93 16.56
CA ARG A 153 5.37 -17.21 15.86
C ARG A 153 4.80 -17.18 14.44
N THR A 154 3.59 -16.66 14.28
CA THR A 154 2.89 -16.65 12.99
C THR A 154 3.58 -15.74 11.97
N VAL A 155 4.05 -14.57 12.42
CA VAL A 155 4.81 -13.62 11.62
C VAL A 155 6.16 -14.21 11.22
N ALA A 156 6.91 -14.80 12.17
CA ALA A 156 8.18 -15.48 11.86
C ALA A 156 8.00 -16.57 10.80
N GLN A 157 7.03 -17.47 10.97
CA GLN A 157 6.76 -18.53 10.00
C GLN A 157 6.42 -17.97 8.62
N SER A 158 5.59 -16.93 8.58
CA SER A 158 5.18 -16.31 7.30
C SER A 158 6.38 -15.64 6.60
N LEU A 159 7.29 -15.01 7.35
CA LEU A 159 8.52 -14.43 6.83
C LEU A 159 9.47 -15.50 6.30
N GLN A 160 9.64 -16.61 7.03
CA GLN A 160 10.45 -17.75 6.60
C GLN A 160 9.95 -18.36 5.30
N ASN A 161 8.63 -18.41 5.09
CA ASN A 161 8.03 -18.87 3.83
C ASN A 161 8.41 -18.00 2.61
N LEU A 162 8.97 -16.80 2.80
CA LEU A 162 9.39 -15.92 1.72
C LEU A 162 10.83 -16.15 1.24
N HIS A 163 11.63 -16.97 1.95
CA HIS A 163 13.00 -17.30 1.53
C HIS A 163 13.05 -17.86 0.11
N ASP A 164 12.20 -18.85 -0.15
CA ASP A 164 12.08 -19.54 -1.44
C ASP A 164 11.11 -18.85 -2.41
N TYR A 165 10.76 -17.58 -2.20
CA TYR A 165 9.86 -16.87 -3.11
C TYR A 165 10.55 -16.63 -4.47
N PRO A 166 9.89 -16.93 -5.61
CA PRO A 166 10.56 -17.10 -6.91
C PRO A 166 10.99 -15.80 -7.60
N GLU A 167 10.56 -14.64 -7.11
CA GLU A 167 10.86 -13.34 -7.71
C GLU A 167 11.36 -12.36 -6.65
N ASN A 168 12.09 -11.33 -7.10
CA ASN A 168 12.42 -10.20 -6.25
C ASN A 168 11.14 -9.55 -5.74
N TYR A 169 11.15 -9.20 -4.46
CA TYR A 169 10.03 -8.53 -3.81
C TYR A 169 10.54 -7.45 -2.86
N TRP A 170 9.69 -6.46 -2.66
CA TRP A 170 9.90 -5.43 -1.65
C TRP A 170 8.94 -5.64 -0.51
N PHE A 171 9.46 -5.79 0.70
CA PHE A 171 8.70 -6.06 1.92
C PHE A 171 8.48 -4.77 2.71
N LEU A 172 7.29 -4.20 2.59
CA LEU A 172 6.94 -2.93 3.20
C LEU A 172 6.65 -3.05 4.70
N LEU A 173 7.27 -2.17 5.48
CA LEU A 173 7.05 -1.93 6.89
C LEU A 173 6.74 -0.45 7.14
N PHE A 174 5.65 -0.22 7.87
CA PHE A 174 5.37 1.07 8.51
C PHE A 174 5.73 0.94 9.99
N CYS A 175 6.97 1.25 10.36
CA CYS A 175 7.45 1.00 11.73
C CYS A 175 6.74 1.87 12.77
N GLU A 176 6.13 3.00 12.39
CA GLU A 176 5.24 3.79 13.25
C GLU A 176 4.01 2.99 13.75
N GLY A 177 3.61 1.95 13.01
CA GLY A 177 2.51 1.04 13.36
C GLY A 177 1.10 1.62 13.26
N THR A 178 0.99 2.91 12.93
CA THR A 178 -0.26 3.61 12.62
C THR A 178 0.07 4.89 11.87
N ARG A 179 -0.90 5.42 11.11
CA ARG A 179 -0.77 6.76 10.54
C ARG A 179 -0.62 7.82 11.61
N LEU A 180 0.22 8.81 11.32
CA LEU A 180 0.41 10.01 12.12
C LEU A 180 -0.88 10.85 12.14
N THR A 181 -1.28 11.24 13.35
CA THR A 181 -2.30 12.26 13.60
C THR A 181 -1.82 13.14 14.76
N PRO A 182 -2.30 14.38 14.90
CA PRO A 182 -1.90 15.25 16.01
C PRO A 182 -2.04 14.58 17.39
N LYS A 183 -3.17 13.89 17.63
CA LYS A 183 -3.42 13.16 18.88
C LYS A 183 -2.42 12.02 19.11
N LYS A 184 -2.14 11.22 18.08
CA LYS A 184 -1.20 10.09 18.15
C LYS A 184 0.25 10.56 18.32
N HIS A 185 0.58 11.68 17.68
CA HIS A 185 1.89 12.31 17.80
C HIS A 185 2.15 12.80 19.22
N GLN A 186 1.21 13.53 19.83
CA GLN A 186 1.30 13.95 21.23
C GLN A 186 1.54 12.77 22.18
N VAL A 187 0.75 11.70 22.06
CA VAL A 187 0.92 10.48 22.87
C VAL A 187 2.28 9.82 22.61
N SER A 188 2.71 9.76 21.35
CA SER A 188 4.04 9.22 21.01
C SER A 188 5.17 10.04 21.62
N MET A 189 5.04 11.36 21.70
CA MET A 189 6.05 12.24 22.28
C MET A 189 6.11 12.15 23.82
N GLN A 190 4.97 11.94 24.47
CA GLN A 190 4.93 11.61 25.91
C GLN A 190 5.64 10.29 26.19
N VAL A 191 5.43 9.28 25.34
CA VAL A 191 6.15 7.99 25.45
C VAL A 191 7.65 8.19 25.23
N ALA A 192 8.06 9.03 24.28
CA ALA A 192 9.48 9.35 24.05
C ALA A 192 10.12 9.92 25.30
N GLU A 193 9.49 10.93 25.90
CA GLU A 193 9.94 11.57 27.14
C GLU A 193 10.03 10.59 28.30
N SER A 194 9.00 9.77 28.51
CA SER A 194 9.00 8.76 29.59
C SER A 194 10.11 7.71 29.47
N LYS A 195 10.62 7.48 28.25
CA LYS A 195 11.68 6.51 27.94
C LYS A 195 13.05 7.15 27.75
N GLY A 196 13.16 8.47 27.94
CA GLY A 196 14.40 9.20 27.66
C GLY A 196 14.82 9.17 26.18
N LEU A 197 13.88 8.96 25.25
CA LEU A 197 14.14 8.96 23.82
C LEU A 197 13.96 10.37 23.23
N PRO A 198 14.74 10.74 22.19
CA PRO A 198 14.54 11.99 21.47
C PRO A 198 13.12 12.16 20.93
N LYS A 199 12.55 13.36 21.08
CA LYS A 199 11.26 13.73 20.50
C LYS A 199 11.41 13.94 18.98
N LEU A 200 10.47 13.42 18.21
CA LEU A 200 10.39 13.55 16.75
C LEU A 200 9.28 14.54 16.38
N LYS A 201 9.49 15.39 15.39
CA LYS A 201 8.52 16.43 15.01
C LYS A 201 7.54 15.98 13.94
N TYR A 202 7.96 15.13 13.01
CA TYR A 202 7.22 14.71 11.82
C TYR A 202 6.88 13.22 11.78
N HIS A 203 7.33 12.44 12.76
CA HIS A 203 7.07 11.00 12.82
C HIS A 203 6.60 10.57 14.21
N LEU A 204 5.91 9.43 14.28
CA LEU A 204 5.74 8.70 15.53
C LEU A 204 7.02 7.92 15.88
N LEU A 205 7.18 7.56 17.14
CA LEU A 205 8.24 6.64 17.55
C LEU A 205 8.06 5.28 16.87
N PRO A 206 9.12 4.71 16.29
CA PRO A 206 9.03 3.42 15.64
C PRO A 206 8.83 2.29 16.66
N ARG A 207 8.04 1.29 16.25
CA ARG A 207 7.87 0.00 16.92
C ARG A 207 8.96 -0.96 16.44
N THR A 208 9.90 -1.24 17.31
CA THR A 208 11.16 -1.94 16.97
C THR A 208 11.00 -3.44 16.76
N LYS A 209 10.17 -4.12 17.58
CA LYS A 209 10.00 -5.59 17.55
C LYS A 209 9.63 -6.16 16.17
N GLY A 210 8.70 -5.49 15.47
CA GLY A 210 8.24 -5.91 14.15
C GLY A 210 9.31 -5.76 13.07
N PHE A 211 10.13 -4.70 13.17
CA PHE A 211 11.27 -4.51 12.29
C PHE A 211 12.36 -5.55 12.56
N TRP A 212 12.75 -5.73 13.82
CA TRP A 212 13.77 -6.69 14.22
C TRP A 212 13.42 -8.12 13.79
N ILE A 213 12.21 -8.61 14.08
CA ILE A 213 11.80 -9.97 13.66
C ILE A 213 11.80 -10.13 12.13
N THR A 214 11.50 -9.06 11.39
CA THR A 214 11.53 -9.07 9.93
C THR A 214 12.96 -9.18 9.41
N VAL A 215 13.87 -8.35 9.93
CA VAL A 215 15.30 -8.40 9.58
C VAL A 215 15.87 -9.77 9.91
N GLN A 216 15.64 -10.28 11.12
CA GLN A 216 16.14 -11.58 11.56
C GLN A 216 15.66 -12.73 10.67
N ASN A 217 14.36 -12.77 10.35
CA ASN A 217 13.81 -13.86 9.55
C ASN A 217 14.06 -13.69 8.05
N LEU A 218 14.51 -12.54 7.55
CA LEU A 218 14.81 -12.34 6.12
C LEU A 218 16.31 -12.20 5.84
N ARG A 219 17.15 -12.20 6.87
CA ARG A 219 18.62 -12.20 6.73
C ARG A 219 19.07 -13.39 5.88
N GLY A 220 19.98 -13.11 4.95
CA GLY A 220 20.42 -14.07 3.92
C GLY A 220 19.49 -14.19 2.70
N THR A 221 18.27 -13.66 2.75
CA THR A 221 17.34 -13.59 1.60
C THR A 221 17.22 -12.19 1.01
N VAL A 222 17.08 -11.17 1.84
CA VAL A 222 17.03 -9.76 1.40
C VAL A 222 18.43 -9.15 1.44
N ALA A 223 18.75 -8.29 0.48
CA ALA A 223 20.07 -7.67 0.35
C ALA A 223 20.18 -6.35 1.11
N ALA A 224 19.07 -5.63 1.29
CA ALA A 224 19.09 -4.29 1.87
C ALA A 224 17.76 -3.89 2.54
N VAL A 225 17.86 -2.84 3.36
CA VAL A 225 16.74 -1.98 3.75
C VAL A 225 16.73 -0.76 2.85
N TYR A 226 15.60 -0.51 2.20
CA TYR A 226 15.29 0.75 1.54
C TYR A 226 14.59 1.67 2.54
N ASP A 227 15.36 2.63 3.04
CA ASP A 227 14.87 3.66 3.93
C ASP A 227 14.18 4.75 3.11
N SER A 228 12.86 4.83 3.23
CA SER A 228 12.00 5.61 2.34
C SER A 228 11.18 6.66 3.09
N THR A 229 11.12 7.88 2.57
CA THR A 229 10.34 8.97 3.14
C THR A 229 9.49 9.64 2.06
N LEU A 230 8.17 9.58 2.23
CA LEU A 230 7.16 10.13 1.34
C LEU A 230 6.60 11.44 1.91
N ASN A 231 6.47 12.44 1.03
CA ASN A 231 5.71 13.65 1.31
C ASN A 231 5.00 14.15 0.04
N PHE A 232 4.05 15.06 0.22
CA PHE A 232 3.28 15.67 -0.85
C PHE A 232 3.55 17.17 -0.89
N ARG A 233 3.79 17.70 -2.09
CA ARG A 233 4.05 19.14 -2.26
C ARG A 233 2.86 19.98 -1.81
N ASN A 234 3.13 21.22 -1.42
CA ASN A 234 2.12 22.21 -1.01
C ASN A 234 1.25 21.75 0.17
N ASN A 235 1.80 20.91 1.06
CA ASN A 235 1.11 20.35 2.23
C ASN A 235 -0.23 19.69 1.89
N GLN A 236 -0.34 19.11 0.69
CA GLN A 236 -1.56 18.42 0.28
C GLN A 236 -1.75 17.16 1.11
N VAL A 237 -2.98 16.93 1.57
CA VAL A 237 -3.40 15.66 2.19
C VAL A 237 -4.14 14.84 1.13
N PRO A 238 -3.50 13.83 0.55
CA PRO A 238 -4.12 13.03 -0.49
C PRO A 238 -5.04 11.96 0.08
N THR A 239 -6.12 11.71 -0.65
CA THR A 239 -7.14 10.71 -0.31
C THR A 239 -7.46 9.87 -1.54
N LEU A 240 -7.88 8.63 -1.33
CA LEU A 240 -8.26 7.75 -2.45
C LEU A 240 -9.49 8.32 -3.19
N LEU A 241 -10.42 8.95 -2.46
CA LEU A 241 -11.54 9.67 -3.07
C LEU A 241 -11.07 10.87 -3.92
N GLY A 242 -10.00 11.56 -3.52
CA GLY A 242 -9.39 12.61 -4.33
C GLY A 242 -8.89 12.06 -5.68
N ILE A 243 -8.22 10.90 -5.66
CA ILE A 243 -7.78 10.19 -6.87
C ILE A 243 -8.97 9.84 -7.77
N LEU A 244 -10.05 9.28 -7.21
CA LEU A 244 -11.26 8.94 -7.97
C LEU A 244 -11.90 10.19 -8.61
N ASN A 245 -11.92 11.32 -7.92
CA ASN A 245 -12.37 12.60 -8.48
C ASN A 245 -11.40 13.23 -9.49
N GLY A 246 -10.30 12.53 -9.84
CA GLY A 246 -9.31 13.02 -10.79
C GLY A 246 -8.41 14.13 -10.24
N LYS A 247 -8.31 14.29 -8.91
CA LYS A 247 -7.42 15.27 -8.30
C LYS A 247 -5.96 14.82 -8.45
N LYS A 248 -5.17 15.62 -9.16
CA LYS A 248 -3.73 15.43 -9.29
C LYS A 248 -3.02 15.80 -8.00
N TYR A 249 -2.12 14.93 -7.56
CA TYR A 249 -1.17 15.20 -6.49
C TYR A 249 0.27 15.14 -7.02
N HIS A 250 1.21 15.67 -6.23
CA HIS A 250 2.65 15.58 -6.49
C HIS A 250 3.32 14.96 -5.27
N ALA A 251 3.58 13.66 -5.38
CA ALA A 251 4.27 12.87 -4.38
C ALA A 251 5.77 12.93 -4.63
N ASP A 252 6.54 13.24 -3.60
CA ASP A 252 7.99 13.17 -3.61
C ASP A 252 8.40 12.05 -2.66
N LEU A 253 9.16 11.07 -3.15
CA LEU A 253 9.67 9.95 -2.38
C LEU A 253 11.19 10.04 -2.34
N TYR A 254 11.76 10.17 -1.15
CA TYR A 254 13.18 9.95 -0.91
C TYR A 254 13.44 8.47 -0.61
N VAL A 255 14.47 7.90 -1.21
CA VAL A 255 14.92 6.53 -0.94
C VAL A 255 16.44 6.49 -0.82
N ARG A 256 16.94 5.93 0.28
CA ARG A 256 18.34 5.51 0.40
C ARG A 256 18.43 4.02 0.69
N ARG A 257 19.42 3.36 0.09
CA ARG A 257 19.70 1.94 0.30
C ARG A 257 20.68 1.77 1.45
N ILE A 258 20.37 0.86 2.37
CA ILE A 258 21.23 0.48 3.48
C ILE A 258 21.45 -1.03 3.38
N PRO A 259 22.69 -1.51 3.11
CA PRO A 259 23.00 -2.94 3.11
C PRO A 259 22.55 -3.61 4.41
N LEU A 260 21.98 -4.83 4.30
CA LEU A 260 21.41 -5.52 5.46
C LEU A 260 22.48 -5.89 6.50
N GLU A 261 23.72 -6.04 6.07
CA GLU A 261 24.89 -6.35 6.89
C GLU A 261 25.20 -5.24 7.90
N LEU A 262 24.77 -4.00 7.62
CA LEU A 262 24.96 -2.86 8.53
C LEU A 262 23.90 -2.80 9.64
N ILE A 263 22.88 -3.65 9.60
CA ILE A 263 21.80 -3.66 10.59
C ILE A 263 22.15 -4.64 11.71
N PRO A 264 22.20 -4.19 12.98
CA PRO A 264 22.57 -5.04 14.11
C PRO A 264 21.67 -6.27 14.26
N GLU A 265 22.25 -7.36 14.75
CA GLU A 265 21.52 -8.61 15.00
C GLU A 265 20.83 -8.62 16.37
N ASP A 266 21.48 -8.07 17.40
CA ASP A 266 20.90 -7.97 18.73
C ASP A 266 19.61 -7.12 18.73
N GLU A 267 18.63 -7.51 19.54
CA GLU A 267 17.33 -6.83 19.60
C GLU A 267 17.45 -5.38 20.08
N ALA A 268 18.27 -5.12 21.09
CA ALA A 268 18.43 -3.79 21.67
C ALA A 268 19.24 -2.88 20.74
N GLU A 269 20.30 -3.39 20.13
CA GLU A 269 21.09 -2.64 19.14
C GLU A 269 20.28 -2.32 17.88
N CYS A 270 19.50 -3.28 17.38
CA CYS A 270 18.61 -3.08 16.23
C CYS A 270 17.50 -2.05 16.56
N ALA A 271 16.98 -2.08 17.79
CA ALA A 271 16.03 -1.08 18.28
C ALA A 271 16.65 0.33 18.31
N ALA A 272 17.86 0.47 18.87
CA ALA A 272 18.58 1.73 18.90
C ALA A 272 18.88 2.25 17.48
N TRP A 273 19.30 1.36 16.57
CA TRP A 273 19.52 1.67 15.17
C TRP A 273 18.24 2.20 14.50
N LEU A 274 17.09 1.56 14.71
CA LEU A 274 15.82 2.02 14.14
C LEU A 274 15.38 3.37 14.72
N HIS A 275 15.62 3.61 16.00
CA HIS A 275 15.37 4.92 16.61
C HIS A 275 16.26 6.01 16.00
N HIS A 276 17.54 5.71 15.73
CA HIS A 276 18.43 6.63 15.01
C HIS A 276 17.96 6.89 13.58
N LEU A 277 17.58 5.84 12.84
CA LEU A 277 17.03 5.95 11.49
C LEU A 277 15.84 6.92 11.44
N TYR A 278 14.94 6.85 12.42
CA TYR A 278 13.79 7.74 12.50
C TYR A 278 14.13 9.18 12.87
N GLN A 279 15.22 9.43 13.59
CA GLN A 279 15.74 10.79 13.81
C GLN A 279 16.26 11.39 12.50
N GLU A 280 16.97 10.62 11.70
CA GLU A 280 17.41 11.05 10.37
C GLU A 280 16.21 11.33 9.45
N LYS A 281 15.21 10.42 9.42
CA LYS A 281 13.95 10.64 8.68
C LYS A 281 13.22 11.92 9.11
N ASP A 282 13.26 12.25 10.40
CA ASP A 282 12.65 13.49 10.93
C ASP A 282 13.37 14.72 10.39
N SER A 283 14.70 14.68 10.33
CA SER A 283 15.51 15.75 9.74
C SER A 283 15.23 15.94 8.24
N PHE A 284 14.96 14.86 7.49
CA PHE A 284 14.57 14.95 6.09
C PHE A 284 13.21 15.63 5.90
N GLN A 285 12.24 15.36 6.80
CA GLN A 285 10.95 16.05 6.76
C GLN A 285 11.07 17.52 7.18
N GLU A 286 11.91 17.85 8.17
CA GLU A 286 12.22 19.24 8.54
C GLU A 286 12.85 20.00 7.36
N HIS A 287 13.79 19.38 6.65
CA HIS A 287 14.39 19.95 5.44
C HIS A 287 13.33 20.15 4.35
N TYR A 288 12.53 19.12 4.07
CA TYR A 288 11.45 19.20 3.07
C TYR A 288 10.43 20.29 3.40
N ALA A 289 10.08 20.47 4.68
CA ALA A 289 9.16 21.53 5.10
C ALA A 289 9.70 22.94 4.79
N LYS A 290 11.03 23.12 4.76
CA LYS A 290 11.70 24.40 4.45
C LYS A 290 11.92 24.60 2.95
N THR A 291 12.28 23.53 2.22
CA THR A 291 12.73 23.63 0.82
C THR A 291 11.73 23.10 -0.20
N SER A 292 10.66 22.44 0.26
CA SER A 292 9.70 21.69 -0.56
C SER A 292 10.33 20.60 -1.43
N ARG A 293 11.52 20.12 -1.06
CA ARG A 293 12.28 19.09 -1.78
C ARG A 293 13.05 18.21 -0.79
N PHE A 294 13.27 16.96 -1.17
CA PHE A 294 14.20 16.09 -0.45
C PHE A 294 15.64 16.33 -0.91
N PRO A 295 16.65 15.95 -0.10
CA PRO A 295 18.04 15.99 -0.53
C PRO A 295 18.31 14.98 -1.66
N GLY A 296 19.30 15.29 -2.50
CA GLY A 296 19.76 14.42 -3.58
C GLY A 296 19.12 14.70 -4.95
N PRO A 297 19.65 14.08 -6.02
CA PRO A 297 19.13 14.25 -7.36
C PRO A 297 17.80 13.53 -7.57
N THR A 298 17.01 14.01 -8.51
CA THR A 298 15.74 13.37 -8.90
C THR A 298 15.98 12.37 -10.03
N VAL A 299 15.65 11.10 -9.81
CA VAL A 299 15.82 9.99 -10.78
C VAL A 299 14.50 9.24 -10.93
N SER A 300 13.45 9.93 -11.36
CA SER A 300 12.12 9.33 -11.50
C SER A 300 12.07 8.37 -12.70
N PRO A 301 11.77 7.06 -12.51
CA PRO A 301 11.52 6.18 -13.65
C PRO A 301 10.28 6.66 -14.41
N PRO A 302 10.23 6.48 -15.74
CA PRO A 302 9.05 6.81 -16.53
C PRO A 302 7.85 5.93 -16.13
N ARG A 303 6.64 6.44 -16.37
CA ARG A 303 5.41 5.65 -16.22
C ARG A 303 5.45 4.47 -17.20
N ARG A 304 5.13 3.27 -16.72
CA ARG A 304 5.03 2.08 -17.58
C ARG A 304 3.62 1.99 -18.18
N PRO A 305 3.47 1.71 -19.48
CA PRO A 305 2.14 1.68 -20.14
C PRO A 305 1.30 0.47 -19.71
N TRP A 306 1.90 -0.55 -19.11
CA TRP A 306 1.25 -1.83 -18.79
C TRP A 306 0.04 -1.69 -17.86
N THR A 307 0.09 -0.76 -16.91
CA THR A 307 -1.04 -0.48 -16.01
C THR A 307 -2.26 0.06 -16.76
N LEU A 308 -2.03 0.96 -17.72
CA LEU A 308 -3.06 1.49 -18.60
C LEU A 308 -3.57 0.43 -19.57
N ILE A 309 -2.68 -0.37 -20.17
CA ILE A 309 -3.08 -1.45 -21.10
C ILE A 309 -3.95 -2.48 -20.38
N ASN A 310 -3.56 -2.92 -19.17
CA ASN A 310 -4.37 -3.84 -18.37
C ASN A 310 -5.74 -3.22 -18.01
N TRP A 311 -5.77 -1.93 -17.64
CA TRP A 311 -7.01 -1.21 -17.39
C TRP A 311 -7.93 -1.21 -18.62
N LEU A 312 -7.40 -0.82 -19.79
CA LEU A 312 -8.16 -0.77 -21.04
C LEU A 312 -8.65 -2.16 -21.46
N PHE A 313 -7.83 -3.20 -21.28
CA PHE A 313 -8.24 -4.59 -21.52
C PHE A 313 -9.49 -4.97 -20.72
N TRP A 314 -9.48 -4.72 -19.40
CA TRP A 314 -10.64 -5.03 -18.55
C TRP A 314 -11.85 -4.15 -18.88
N CYS A 315 -11.65 -2.87 -19.22
CA CYS A 315 -12.73 -2.02 -19.71
C CYS A 315 -13.37 -2.60 -20.98
N CYS A 316 -12.58 -2.98 -21.98
CA CYS A 316 -13.09 -3.55 -23.22
C CYS A 316 -13.83 -4.87 -22.97
N LEU A 317 -13.28 -5.75 -22.13
CA LEU A 317 -13.86 -7.05 -21.83
C LEU A 317 -15.19 -6.94 -21.07
N LEU A 318 -15.31 -5.99 -20.14
CA LEU A 318 -16.44 -5.94 -19.20
C LEU A 318 -17.53 -4.94 -19.58
N LEU A 319 -17.19 -3.83 -20.25
CA LEU A 319 -18.17 -2.79 -20.54
C LEU A 319 -19.10 -3.13 -21.71
N TYR A 320 -18.65 -3.92 -22.69
CA TYR A 320 -19.52 -4.33 -23.79
C TYR A 320 -20.65 -5.28 -23.32
N PRO A 321 -20.37 -6.38 -22.59
CA PRO A 321 -21.42 -7.21 -22.00
C PRO A 321 -22.33 -6.43 -21.04
N LEU A 322 -21.77 -5.51 -20.24
CA LEU A 322 -22.56 -4.64 -19.38
C LEU A 322 -23.53 -3.76 -20.20
N GLY A 323 -23.06 -3.19 -21.31
CA GLY A 323 -23.89 -2.40 -22.22
C GLY A 323 -25.06 -3.24 -22.77
N LEU A 324 -24.79 -4.44 -23.25
CA LEU A 324 -25.83 -5.37 -23.72
C LEU A 324 -26.85 -5.68 -22.62
N LEU A 325 -26.37 -6.01 -21.41
CA LEU A 325 -27.24 -6.28 -20.26
C LEU A 325 -28.13 -5.06 -19.95
N LEU A 326 -27.57 -3.86 -19.89
CA LEU A 326 -28.33 -2.63 -19.63
C LEU A 326 -29.37 -2.34 -20.73
N THR A 327 -29.03 -2.57 -22.01
CA THR A 327 -29.99 -2.39 -23.11
C THR A 327 -31.14 -3.38 -23.02
N GLN A 328 -30.85 -4.65 -22.74
CA GLN A 328 -31.87 -5.68 -22.54
C GLN A 328 -32.78 -5.37 -21.35
N LEU A 329 -32.20 -4.92 -20.23
CA LEU A 329 -32.93 -4.50 -19.04
C LEU A 329 -33.92 -3.39 -19.36
N ILE A 330 -33.46 -2.34 -20.04
CA ILE A 330 -34.29 -1.20 -20.43
C ILE A 330 -35.39 -1.65 -21.41
N SER A 331 -35.04 -2.48 -22.40
CA SER A 331 -36.01 -2.97 -23.39
C SER A 331 -37.05 -3.94 -22.82
N SER A 332 -36.71 -4.66 -21.74
CA SER A 332 -37.61 -5.64 -21.13
C SER A 332 -38.82 -5.00 -20.44
N GLY A 333 -38.74 -3.71 -20.08
CA GLY A 333 -39.79 -2.99 -19.35
C GLY A 333 -40.11 -3.54 -17.95
N SER A 334 -39.36 -4.55 -17.48
CA SER A 334 -39.64 -5.22 -16.22
C SER A 334 -39.16 -4.39 -15.03
N VAL A 335 -40.11 -3.83 -14.28
CA VAL A 335 -39.86 -3.06 -13.06
C VAL A 335 -39.01 -3.85 -12.06
N LEU A 336 -39.28 -5.15 -11.91
CA LEU A 336 -38.50 -6.02 -11.02
C LEU A 336 -37.01 -6.02 -11.39
N THR A 337 -36.70 -6.15 -12.69
CA THR A 337 -35.32 -6.24 -13.15
C THR A 337 -34.59 -4.90 -13.03
N ILE A 338 -35.30 -3.78 -13.23
CA ILE A 338 -34.77 -2.44 -12.96
C ILE A 338 -34.46 -2.28 -11.46
N VAL A 339 -35.38 -2.66 -10.58
CA VAL A 339 -35.19 -2.58 -9.12
C VAL A 339 -34.00 -3.42 -8.67
N VAL A 340 -33.89 -4.68 -9.13
CA VAL A 340 -32.75 -5.55 -8.81
C VAL A 340 -31.43 -4.94 -9.30
N SER A 341 -31.42 -4.36 -10.50
CA SER A 341 -30.21 -3.73 -11.06
C SER A 341 -29.78 -2.49 -10.27
N VAL A 342 -30.74 -1.64 -9.88
CA VAL A 342 -30.48 -0.47 -9.02
C VAL A 342 -29.98 -0.91 -7.65
N ALA A 343 -30.57 -1.96 -7.06
CA ALA A 343 -30.13 -2.52 -5.79
C ALA A 343 -28.69 -3.05 -5.86
N LEU A 344 -28.33 -3.78 -6.92
CA LEU A 344 -26.97 -4.28 -7.15
C LEU A 344 -25.95 -3.14 -7.32
N CYS A 345 -26.26 -2.13 -8.14
CA CYS A 345 -25.41 -0.94 -8.30
C CYS A 345 -25.21 -0.18 -6.99
N THR A 346 -26.28 -0.06 -6.20
CA THR A 346 -26.24 0.59 -4.89
C THR A 346 -25.38 -0.21 -3.91
N ALA A 347 -25.59 -1.53 -3.84
CA ALA A 347 -24.80 -2.42 -3.00
C ALA A 347 -23.30 -2.41 -3.38
N ALA A 348 -22.98 -2.43 -4.68
CA ALA A 348 -21.61 -2.32 -5.17
C ALA A 348 -20.97 -0.97 -4.78
N SER A 349 -21.69 0.13 -4.98
CA SER A 349 -21.24 1.48 -4.59
C SER A 349 -20.98 1.59 -3.09
N LEU A 350 -21.89 1.06 -2.25
CA LEU A 350 -21.71 0.99 -0.80
C LEU A 350 -20.52 0.11 -0.40
N GLY A 351 -20.34 -1.04 -1.07
CA GLY A 351 -19.21 -1.93 -0.89
C GLY A 351 -17.87 -1.24 -1.17
N VAL A 352 -17.75 -0.52 -2.29
CA VAL A 352 -16.51 0.23 -2.59
C VAL A 352 -16.26 1.35 -1.60
N ARG A 353 -17.29 2.10 -1.21
CA ARG A 353 -17.15 3.13 -0.17
C ARG A 353 -16.68 2.54 1.15
N TRP A 354 -17.19 1.36 1.52
CA TRP A 354 -16.71 0.64 2.70
C TRP A 354 -15.25 0.18 2.56
N MET A 355 -14.83 -0.29 1.38
CA MET A 355 -13.43 -0.66 1.08
C MET A 355 -12.50 0.55 1.18
N ILE A 356 -12.88 1.70 0.59
CA ILE A 356 -12.16 2.98 0.75
C ILE A 356 -12.13 3.38 2.24
N GLY A 357 -13.22 3.17 2.97
CA GLY A 357 -13.25 3.39 4.41
C GLY A 357 -12.17 2.60 5.17
N GLN A 358 -11.73 1.43 4.70
CA GLN A 358 -10.62 0.69 5.31
C GLN A 358 -9.26 1.37 5.12
N THR A 359 -9.12 2.24 4.12
CA THR A 359 -7.91 3.03 3.90
C THR A 359 -7.89 4.31 4.72
N GLU A 360 -9.00 4.76 5.31
CA GLU A 360 -9.05 6.01 6.06
C GLU A 360 -8.19 5.99 7.35
N ILE A 361 -7.69 7.17 7.74
CA ILE A 361 -6.85 7.37 8.92
C ILE A 361 -7.59 6.96 10.21
N ASN A 362 -8.89 7.23 10.29
CA ASN A 362 -9.73 6.99 11.47
C ASN A 362 -9.97 5.49 11.77
N LYS A 363 -9.78 4.60 10.77
CA LYS A 363 -9.85 3.14 10.96
C LYS A 363 -8.50 2.52 11.36
N GLY A 364 -7.47 3.36 11.58
CA GLY A 364 -6.15 2.96 12.04
C GLY A 364 -6.12 2.38 13.47
N SER A 365 -4.93 2.21 14.04
CA SER A 365 -4.79 1.74 15.43
C SER A 365 -5.53 2.62 16.44
N SER A 366 -6.05 2.01 17.51
CA SER A 366 -6.58 2.72 18.69
C SER A 366 -5.48 3.29 19.59
N TYR A 367 -4.20 3.09 19.24
CA TYR A 367 -3.09 3.78 19.86
C TYR A 367 -3.33 5.29 19.88
N GLY A 368 -3.17 5.91 21.05
CA GLY A 368 -3.47 7.32 21.27
C GLY A 368 -4.96 7.70 21.28
N ASN A 369 -5.90 6.76 21.10
CA ASN A 369 -7.34 7.05 21.14
C ASN A 369 -8.00 6.76 22.49
N LYS A 370 -7.36 6.03 23.40
CA LYS A 370 -7.85 5.88 24.76
C LYS A 370 -7.72 7.24 25.46
N GLU A 371 -8.85 7.80 25.91
CA GLU A 371 -8.82 8.86 26.91
C GLU A 371 -7.98 8.34 28.07
N ALA A 372 -6.97 9.11 28.47
CA ALA A 372 -6.33 8.86 29.75
C ALA A 372 -7.46 8.85 30.80
N PRO A 373 -7.53 7.87 31.71
CA PRO A 373 -8.42 8.01 32.84
C PRO A 373 -8.09 9.36 33.48
N LEU A 374 -9.08 10.24 33.57
CA LEU A 374 -8.98 11.43 34.39
C LEU A 374 -8.57 10.92 35.78
N ASN A 375 -7.32 11.16 36.16
CA ASN A 375 -6.89 10.99 37.53
C ASN A 375 -7.67 12.03 38.33
N ASN A 376 -8.84 11.65 38.82
CA ASN A 376 -9.41 12.25 40.02
C ASN A 376 -8.55 11.74 41.17
N ASN A 377 -7.64 12.57 41.63
CA ASN A 377 -7.21 12.68 43.03
C ASN A 377 -6.66 14.08 43.25
#